data_AF-A0A8S4SPR0-F1
#
_entry.id   AF-A0A8S4SPR0-F1
#
_cell.length_a   1.000
_cell.length_b   1.000
_cell.length_c   1.000
_cell.angle_alpha   90.00
_cell.angle_beta   90.00
_cell.angle_gamma   90.00
#
_symmetry.space_group_name_H-M   'P 1'
#
loop_
_entity.id
_entity.type
_entity.pdbx_description
1 polymer ?
#
loop_
_entity_poly.entity_id
_entity_poly.type
_entity_poly.pdbx_seq_one_letter_code
_entity_poly.pdbx_strand_id
1 'polypeptide(L)'
;MEAARRIGIKAAFRLVKPLRGKPGTDYPILGAVPYTNFYCDEQPYPGFFADMDTRCQAWHYCDIDGRQASFLCPNGTIFSQGVASCDWWFNVRCSLSPALYPLNARLYRRRKKQSRPKPHRVIDKKLIDEIFL
;
A
#
# COMPACT_ATOMS: atom_id res chain seq x y z
N MET A 1 -31.10 -47.87 22.92
CA MET A 1 -29.93 -48.19 22.08
C MET A 1 -30.02 -47.28 20.86
N GLU A 2 -29.58 -46.03 20.97
CA GLU A 2 -28.22 -45.56 20.58
C GLU A 2 -28.10 -45.47 19.04
N ALA A 3 -27.63 -44.45 18.34
CA ALA A 3 -27.30 -43.04 18.55
C ALA A 3 -26.94 -42.46 17.15
N ALA A 4 -26.66 -41.15 17.12
CA ALA A 4 -25.77 -40.47 16.16
C ALA A 4 -26.29 -40.08 14.74
N ARG A 5 -27.07 -39.00 14.72
CA ARG A 5 -26.75 -37.71 14.06
C ARG A 5 -25.58 -37.74 13.06
N ARG A 6 -25.87 -37.63 11.75
CA ARG A 6 -24.91 -37.13 10.75
C ARG A 6 -25.33 -35.73 10.29
N ILE A 7 -24.80 -34.73 10.97
CA ILE A 7 -24.74 -33.36 10.46
C ILE A 7 -23.83 -33.43 9.23
N GLY A 8 -24.43 -33.41 8.04
CA GLY A 8 -23.67 -33.16 6.81
C GLY A 8 -23.18 -31.73 6.88
N ILE A 9 -21.93 -31.55 7.31
CA ILE A 9 -21.21 -30.29 7.27
C ILE A 9 -21.16 -29.87 5.80
N LYS A 10 -22.13 -29.03 5.35
CA LYS A 10 -21.88 -28.11 4.26
C LYS A 10 -20.82 -27.15 4.80
N ALA A 11 -19.56 -27.58 4.73
CA ALA A 11 -18.42 -26.78 5.14
C ALA A 11 -18.53 -25.49 4.36
N ALA A 12 -18.94 -24.46 5.07
CA ALA A 12 -19.13 -23.14 4.54
C ALA A 12 -17.75 -22.71 4.00
N PHE A 13 -17.58 -22.80 2.68
CA PHE A 13 -16.59 -22.03 1.94
C PHE A 13 -16.96 -20.56 2.11
N ARG A 14 -16.75 -20.04 3.31
CA ARG A 14 -17.23 -18.74 3.77
C ARG A 14 -16.24 -18.12 4.76
N LEU A 15 -14.95 -18.43 4.57
CA LEU A 15 -13.85 -17.86 5.35
C LEU A 15 -13.14 -16.70 4.66
N VAL A 16 -13.48 -16.39 3.40
CA VAL A 16 -12.97 -15.20 2.72
C VAL A 16 -14.18 -14.44 2.20
N LYS A 17 -14.52 -13.33 2.85
CA LYS A 17 -15.29 -12.27 2.20
C LYS A 17 -14.56 -12.03 0.87
N PRO A 18 -15.17 -12.28 -0.31
CA PRO A 18 -14.44 -12.12 -1.55
C PRO A 18 -13.85 -10.71 -1.53
N LEU A 19 -12.54 -10.62 -1.77
CA LEU A 19 -11.92 -9.35 -2.13
C LEU A 19 -12.89 -8.68 -3.11
N ARG A 20 -13.35 -7.48 -2.77
CA ARG A 20 -14.29 -6.77 -3.63
C ARG A 20 -13.60 -6.67 -4.99
N GLY A 21 -14.23 -7.16 -6.06
CA GLY A 21 -13.71 -7.11 -7.42
C GLY A 21 -13.17 -8.45 -7.99
N LYS A 22 -13.04 -8.49 -9.31
CA LYS A 22 -12.55 -9.60 -10.13
C LYS A 22 -11.07 -9.40 -10.46
N PRO A 23 -10.17 -10.33 -10.08
CA PRO A 23 -8.76 -10.26 -10.45
C PRO A 23 -8.56 -10.21 -11.97
N GLY A 24 -7.57 -9.44 -12.43
CA GLY A 24 -7.26 -9.20 -13.85
C GLY A 24 -8.12 -8.11 -14.50
N THR A 25 -9.38 -7.97 -14.08
CA THR A 25 -10.32 -6.95 -14.56
C THR A 25 -10.27 -5.70 -13.68
N ASP A 26 -10.66 -5.82 -12.40
CA ASP A 26 -10.78 -4.68 -11.49
C ASP A 26 -9.43 -4.26 -10.90
N TYR A 27 -8.52 -5.24 -10.76
CA TYR A 27 -7.15 -5.01 -10.32
C TYR A 27 -6.18 -5.99 -10.99
N PRO A 28 -4.92 -5.59 -11.21
CA PRO A 28 -3.88 -6.44 -11.80
C PRO A 28 -3.43 -7.56 -10.84
N ILE A 29 -2.92 -8.65 -11.42
CA ILE A 29 -2.47 -9.87 -10.70
C ILE A 29 -1.09 -10.33 -11.19
N LEU A 30 -0.21 -9.37 -11.42
CA LEU A 30 1.18 -9.64 -11.80
C LEU A 30 1.86 -10.45 -10.69
N GLY A 31 2.70 -11.42 -11.10
CA GLY A 31 3.49 -12.24 -10.17
C GLY A 31 4.91 -11.73 -9.95
N ALA A 32 5.37 -10.82 -10.81
CA ALA A 32 6.66 -10.14 -10.76
C ALA A 32 6.52 -8.77 -11.42
N VAL A 33 7.47 -7.87 -11.16
CA VAL A 33 7.52 -6.58 -11.86
C VAL A 33 7.91 -6.83 -13.32
N PRO A 34 7.03 -6.53 -14.30
CA PRO A 34 7.38 -6.65 -15.70
C PRO A 34 8.33 -5.53 -16.11
N TYR A 35 8.96 -5.69 -17.27
CA TYR A 35 9.67 -4.57 -17.90
C TYR A 35 8.66 -3.53 -18.39
N THR A 36 8.86 -2.28 -18.00
CA THR A 36 8.03 -1.11 -18.34
C THR A 36 8.93 0.06 -18.76
N ASN A 37 8.36 1.10 -19.37
CA ASN A 37 9.12 2.26 -19.83
C ASN A 37 9.35 3.29 -18.70
N PHE A 38 9.59 2.81 -17.47
CA PHE A 38 9.85 3.67 -16.32
C PHE A 38 11.36 3.73 -16.02
N TYR A 39 11.90 4.95 -16.05
CA TYR A 39 13.29 5.24 -15.71
C TYR A 39 13.39 6.35 -14.67
N CYS A 40 14.17 6.11 -13.62
CA CYS A 40 14.44 7.11 -12.58
C CYS A 40 15.13 8.36 -13.11
N ASP A 41 15.98 8.23 -14.14
CA ASP A 41 16.70 9.35 -14.75
C ASP A 41 15.78 10.33 -15.49
N GLU A 42 14.58 9.89 -15.87
CA GLU A 42 13.56 10.71 -16.52
C GLU A 42 12.62 11.39 -15.51
N GLN A 43 12.75 11.07 -14.22
CA GLN A 43 11.87 11.62 -13.19
C GLN A 43 12.43 12.92 -12.59
N PRO A 44 11.56 13.92 -12.33
CA PRO A 44 11.99 15.22 -11.80
C PRO A 44 12.42 15.20 -10.33
N TYR A 45 12.15 14.11 -9.59
CA TYR A 45 12.40 14.01 -8.15
C TYR A 45 12.91 12.61 -7.78
N PRO A 46 13.82 12.48 -6.79
CA PRO A 46 14.00 11.20 -6.12
C PRO A 46 12.76 10.90 -5.25
N GLY A 47 12.39 9.62 -5.12
CA GLY A 47 11.24 9.22 -4.32
C GLY A 47 10.51 7.99 -4.86
N PHE A 48 9.21 7.94 -4.60
CA PHE A 48 8.36 6.81 -4.94
C PHE A 48 7.49 7.11 -6.16
N PHE A 49 7.36 6.19 -7.09
CA PHE A 49 6.61 6.39 -8.33
C PHE A 49 5.70 5.20 -8.61
N ALA A 50 4.40 5.45 -8.72
CA ALA A 50 3.45 4.46 -9.22
C ALA A 50 3.72 4.17 -10.69
N ASP A 51 3.81 2.89 -11.07
CA ASP A 51 3.98 2.49 -12.46
C ASP A 51 2.61 2.43 -13.16
N MET A 52 2.41 3.30 -14.15
CA MET A 52 1.16 3.39 -14.89
C MET A 52 0.95 2.20 -15.86
N ASP A 53 2.02 1.62 -16.40
CA ASP A 53 1.95 0.50 -17.35
C ASP A 53 1.43 -0.77 -16.67
N THR A 54 1.66 -0.89 -15.36
CA THR A 54 1.19 -2.03 -14.54
C THR A 54 -0.15 -1.77 -13.85
N ARG A 55 -0.86 -0.69 -14.19
CA ARG A 55 -2.06 -0.22 -13.46
C ARG A 55 -1.77 -0.02 -11.97
N CYS A 56 -0.61 0.56 -11.67
CA CYS A 56 -0.09 0.83 -10.33
C CYS A 56 0.16 -0.40 -9.45
N GLN A 57 0.19 -1.63 -9.97
CA GLN A 57 0.60 -2.77 -9.14
C GLN A 57 2.10 -2.71 -8.81
N ALA A 58 2.90 -2.37 -9.81
CA ALA A 58 4.30 -2.09 -9.62
C ALA A 58 4.50 -0.62 -9.23
N TRP A 59 5.60 -0.39 -8.53
CA TRP A 59 6.07 0.93 -8.18
C TRP A 59 7.58 0.93 -8.09
N HIS A 60 8.17 2.11 -8.24
CA HIS A 60 9.61 2.29 -8.29
C HIS A 60 10.06 3.25 -7.20
N TYR A 61 11.19 2.92 -6.60
CA TYR A 61 11.95 3.82 -5.74
C TYR A 61 13.15 4.34 -6.53
N CYS A 62 13.22 5.66 -6.65
CA CYS A 62 14.34 6.38 -7.23
C CYS A 62 15.13 7.03 -6.09
N ASP A 63 16.35 6.57 -5.88
CA ASP A 63 17.24 7.15 -4.90
C ASP A 63 17.86 8.46 -5.40
N ILE A 64 18.46 9.24 -4.50
CA ILE A 64 19.03 10.56 -4.81
C ILE A 64 20.22 10.48 -5.78
N ASP A 65 20.85 9.32 -5.87
CA ASP A 65 21.97 9.02 -6.78
C ASP A 65 21.52 8.39 -8.11
N GLY A 66 20.21 8.34 -8.37
CA GLY A 66 19.64 7.78 -9.60
C GLY A 66 19.41 6.27 -9.56
N ARG A 67 19.81 5.57 -8.50
CA ARG A 67 19.55 4.13 -8.39
C ARG A 67 18.05 3.84 -8.37
N GLN A 68 17.65 2.88 -9.21
CA GLN A 68 16.28 2.41 -9.32
C GLN A 68 16.10 1.06 -8.61
N ALA A 69 15.07 0.96 -7.79
CA ALA A 69 14.56 -0.31 -7.28
C ALA A 69 13.08 -0.43 -7.59
N SER A 70 12.63 -1.61 -8.01
CA SER A 70 11.25 -1.84 -8.43
C SER A 70 10.60 -2.89 -7.54
N PHE A 71 9.34 -2.66 -7.20
CA PHE A 71 8.59 -3.47 -6.25
C PHE A 71 7.19 -3.74 -6.77
N LEU A 72 6.55 -4.76 -6.21
CA LEU A 72 5.20 -5.15 -6.56
C LEU A 72 4.31 -5.17 -5.31
N CYS A 73 3.15 -4.54 -5.41
CA CYS A 73 2.10 -4.66 -4.41
C CYS A 73 1.44 -6.06 -4.46
N PRO A 74 1.04 -6.63 -3.31
CA PRO A 74 0.29 -7.89 -3.27
C PRO A 74 -1.01 -7.86 -4.07
N ASN A 75 -1.48 -9.03 -4.51
CA ASN A 75 -2.74 -9.18 -5.23
C ASN A 75 -3.92 -8.57 -4.45
N GLY A 76 -4.70 -7.71 -5.13
CA GLY A 76 -5.82 -6.97 -4.53
C GLY A 76 -5.45 -5.57 -4.03
N THR A 77 -4.18 -5.19 -4.09
CA THR A 77 -3.69 -3.84 -3.74
C THR A 77 -2.93 -3.22 -4.90
N ILE A 78 -2.90 -1.89 -4.94
CA ILE A 78 -2.09 -1.11 -5.88
C ILE A 78 -1.43 0.04 -5.14
N PHE A 79 -0.35 0.57 -5.69
CA PHE A 79 0.43 1.63 -5.08
C PHE A 79 -0.32 2.96 -5.10
N SER A 80 -0.50 3.55 -3.92
CA SER A 80 -1.09 4.86 -3.76
C SER A 80 0.01 5.91 -3.67
N GLN A 81 0.16 6.69 -4.73
CA GLN A 81 1.17 7.76 -4.81
C GLN A 81 1.02 8.79 -3.68
N GLY A 82 -0.20 9.09 -3.25
CA GLY A 82 -0.49 10.12 -2.25
C GLY A 82 0.01 9.79 -0.84
N VAL A 83 -0.01 8.50 -0.48
CA VAL A 83 0.44 8.00 0.84
C VAL A 83 1.77 7.22 0.76
N ALA A 84 2.30 7.00 -0.45
CA ALA A 84 3.52 6.26 -0.70
C ALA A 84 3.50 4.83 -0.11
N SER A 85 2.38 4.11 -0.28
CA SER A 85 2.19 2.73 0.18
C SER A 85 1.18 2.00 -0.68
N CYS A 86 1.20 0.67 -0.66
CA CYS A 86 0.15 -0.15 -1.24
C CYS A 86 -1.14 -0.03 -0.41
N ASP A 87 -2.27 0.16 -1.09
CA ASP A 87 -3.62 0.16 -0.49
C ASP A 87 -4.55 -0.65 -1.40
N TRP A 88 -5.73 -0.98 -0.91
CA TRP A 88 -6.74 -1.71 -1.66
C TRP A 88 -7.07 -0.99 -2.97
N TRP A 89 -7.19 -1.74 -4.07
CA TRP A 89 -7.37 -1.19 -5.41
C TRP A 89 -8.53 -0.19 -5.53
N PHE A 90 -9.60 -0.39 -4.75
CA PHE A 90 -10.79 0.48 -4.75
C PHE A 90 -10.60 1.79 -3.96
N ASN A 91 -9.55 1.92 -3.15
CA ASN A 91 -9.20 3.14 -2.44
C ASN A 91 -8.27 4.05 -3.26
N VAL A 92 -7.66 3.52 -4.32
CA VAL A 92 -6.59 4.19 -5.06
C VAL A 92 -7.05 4.60 -6.44
N ARG A 93 -6.90 5.89 -6.77
CA ARG A 93 -7.13 6.39 -8.13
C ARG A 93 -5.80 6.43 -8.88
N CYS A 94 -5.40 5.29 -9.46
CA CYS A 94 -4.13 5.13 -10.16
C CYS A 94 -3.90 6.20 -11.25
N SER A 95 -4.93 6.62 -11.97
CA SER A 95 -4.86 7.67 -13.00
C SER A 95 -4.42 9.04 -12.47
N LEU A 96 -4.53 9.29 -11.16
CA LEU A 96 -4.07 10.53 -10.53
C LEU A 96 -2.61 10.47 -10.09
N SER A 97 -1.95 9.31 -10.14
CA SER A 97 -0.58 9.14 -9.67
C SER A 97 0.41 10.11 -10.31
N PRO A 98 0.41 10.35 -11.64
CA PRO A 98 1.36 11.29 -12.23
C PRO A 98 1.23 12.72 -11.70
N ALA A 99 0.00 13.17 -11.40
CA ALA A 99 -0.25 14.48 -10.81
C ALA A 99 0.23 14.57 -9.35
N LEU A 100 0.47 13.44 -8.69
CA LEU A 100 0.93 13.34 -7.31
C LEU A 100 2.44 13.09 -7.18
N TYR A 101 3.18 12.83 -8.27
CA TYR A 101 4.65 12.73 -8.24
C TYR A 101 5.36 13.92 -7.57
N PRO A 102 4.90 15.18 -7.70
CA PRO A 102 5.51 16.31 -6.99
C PRO A 102 5.52 16.21 -5.45
N LEU A 103 4.75 15.28 -4.86
CA LEU A 103 4.84 14.99 -3.42
C LEU A 103 6.24 14.49 -3.02
N ASN A 104 6.97 13.86 -3.94
CA ASN A 104 8.34 13.38 -3.73
C ASN A 104 9.32 14.50 -3.38
N ALA A 105 9.07 15.73 -3.84
CA ALA A 105 9.87 16.91 -3.50
C ALA A 105 9.96 17.17 -1.97
N ARG A 106 9.10 16.53 -1.17
CA ARG A 106 9.08 16.66 0.30
C ARG A 106 9.92 15.61 1.03
N LEU A 107 10.32 14.52 0.39
CA LEU A 107 10.98 13.37 1.05
C LEU A 107 12.35 13.74 1.63
N TYR A 108 13.17 14.44 0.86
CA TYR A 108 14.54 14.80 1.24
C TYR A 108 14.68 16.23 1.78
N ARG A 109 13.56 16.92 2.04
CA ARG A 109 13.62 18.23 2.71
C ARG A 109 14.14 18.02 4.13
N ARG A 110 15.32 18.58 4.43
CA ARG A 110 15.82 18.65 5.81
C ARG A 110 14.77 19.32 6.68
N ARG A 111 14.05 18.55 7.49
CA ARG A 111 13.29 19.12 8.60
C ARG A 111 14.30 19.68 9.59
N LYS A 112 14.14 20.95 9.99
CA LYS A 112 14.83 21.46 11.18
C LYS A 112 14.42 20.53 12.33
N LYS A 113 15.33 19.65 12.76
CA LYS A 113 15.11 18.83 13.95
C LYS A 113 14.87 19.82 15.10
N GLN A 114 13.72 19.71 15.76
CA GLN A 114 13.62 20.27 17.11
C GLN A 114 14.73 19.59 17.92
N SER A 115 15.56 20.37 18.59
CA SER A 115 16.75 19.91 19.30
C SER A 115 16.44 18.94 20.45
N ARG A 116 15.15 18.79 20.80
CA ARG A 116 14.65 17.85 21.80
C ARG A 116 13.50 17.03 21.21
N PRO A 117 13.62 15.69 21.14
CA PRO A 117 12.48 14.82 20.89
C PRO A 117 11.40 15.13 21.94
N LYS A 118 10.14 15.27 21.53
CA LYS A 118 9.04 15.31 22.49
C LYS A 118 9.02 13.96 23.24
N PRO A 119 8.83 13.94 24.57
CA PRO A 119 8.66 12.69 25.29
C PRO A 119 7.49 11.90 24.68
N HIS A 120 7.65 10.58 24.55
CA HIS A 120 6.56 9.71 24.16
C HIS A 120 5.42 9.84 25.17
N ARG A 121 4.16 9.79 24.71
CA ARG A 121 3.02 9.70 25.62
C ARG A 121 3.14 8.41 26.42
N VAL A 122 3.21 8.52 27.73
CA VAL A 122 3.09 7.36 28.61
C VAL A 122 1.60 7.03 28.66
N ILE A 123 1.25 5.76 28.43
CA ILE A 123 -0.11 5.29 28.69
C ILE A 123 -0.21 5.21 30.22
N ASP A 124 -0.70 6.28 30.83
CA ASP A 124 -0.98 6.31 32.26
C ASP A 124 -2.41 5.80 32.52
N LYS A 125 -2.67 5.47 33.79
CA LYS A 125 -3.97 4.99 34.22
C LYS A 125 -5.08 5.99 33.86
N LYS A 126 -4.78 7.28 33.96
CA LYS A 126 -5.71 8.36 33.61
C LYS A 126 -6.12 8.33 32.13
N LEU A 127 -5.16 8.15 31.21
CA LEU A 127 -5.43 8.03 29.78
C LEU A 127 -6.24 6.78 29.43
N ILE A 128 -5.97 5.66 30.12
CA ILE A 128 -6.78 4.43 29.97
C ILE A 128 -8.21 4.71 30.41
N ASP A 129 -8.39 5.27 31.60
CA ASP A 129 -9.72 5.57 32.15
C ASP A 129 -10.49 6.54 31.22
N GLU A 130 -9.83 7.53 30.62
CA GLU A 130 -10.45 8.46 29.65
C GLU A 130 -10.82 7.85 28.29
N ILE A 131 -10.10 6.81 27.83
CA ILE A 131 -10.39 6.15 26.53
C ILE A 131 -11.51 5.12 26.66
N PHE A 132 -11.62 4.48 27.82
CA PHE A 132 -12.56 3.37 28.07
C PHE A 132 -13.81 3.77 28.88
N LEU A 133 -14.08 5.07 29.04
CA LEU A 133 -15.32 5.64 29.58
C LEU A 133 -16.29 6.07 28.48
#